data_AF-H1HKV1-F1
#
_entry.id   AF-H1HKV1-F1
#
_cell.length_a   1.000
_cell.length_b   1.000
_cell.length_c   1.000
_cell.angle_alpha   90.00
_cell.angle_beta   90.00
_cell.angle_gamma   90.00
#
_symmetry.space_group_name_H-M   'P 1'
#
loop_
_entity.id
_entity.type
_entity.pdbx_description
1 polymer ?
#
loop_
_entity_poly.entity_id
_entity_poly.type
_entity_poly.pdbx_seq_one_letter_code
_entity_poly.pdbx_strand_id
1 'polypeptide(L)'
;MSKQKIDKILFLASIILGVFVLYSCVMDRITAFCIRNCTNDTLYIELSESDTLDNWIYWSKYPKDTKRPIMPKDTTWIYIHREKVVIDNFFYAPPDSMVFASPYSFKNNDTCYIYAIKHWVVTHYSLEEIRTKKLYDRKTVIKKDFCNSLYEYRDVDSAEDHSLVSTKID
;
A
#
# COMPACT_ATOMS: atom_id res chain seq x y z
N MET A 1 31.35 51.67 -12.11
CA MET A 1 31.25 50.31 -12.70
C MET A 1 30.24 50.38 -13.84
N SER A 2 30.55 49.92 -15.07
CA SER A 2 29.65 50.14 -16.22
C SER A 2 28.39 49.26 -16.12
N LYS A 3 27.24 49.75 -16.60
CA LYS A 3 25.96 49.02 -16.62
C LYS A 3 26.10 47.60 -17.18
N GLN A 4 26.85 47.46 -18.28
CA GLN A 4 27.14 46.16 -18.89
C GLN A 4 27.84 45.15 -17.96
N LYS A 5 28.67 45.61 -17.01
CA LYS A 5 29.29 44.70 -16.02
C LYS A 5 28.29 44.26 -14.96
N ILE A 6 27.38 45.14 -14.56
CA ILE A 6 26.32 44.83 -13.59
C ILE A 6 25.32 43.82 -14.19
N ASP A 7 24.92 44.02 -15.45
CA ASP A 7 23.99 43.11 -16.14
C ASP A 7 24.56 41.70 -16.32
N LYS A 8 25.86 41.60 -16.63
CA LYS A 8 26.57 40.31 -16.72
C LYS A 8 26.66 39.60 -15.36
N ILE A 9 26.89 40.34 -14.28
CA ILE A 9 26.94 39.77 -12.92
C ILE A 9 25.56 39.27 -12.49
N LEU A 10 24.49 40.05 -12.76
CA LEU A 10 23.12 39.64 -12.46
C LEU A 10 22.70 38.40 -13.24
N PHE A 11 23.05 38.32 -14.53
CA PHE A 11 22.79 37.14 -15.35
C PHE A 11 23.52 35.90 -14.82
N LEU A 12 24.79 36.03 -14.44
CA LEU A 12 25.56 34.92 -13.88
C LEU A 12 24.99 34.46 -12.53
N ALA A 13 24.59 35.40 -11.67
CA ALA A 13 23.96 35.11 -10.38
C ALA A 13 22.60 34.40 -10.56
N SER A 14 21.82 34.79 -11.57
CA SER A 14 20.56 34.12 -11.93
C SER A 14 20.77 32.67 -12.37
N ILE A 15 21.79 32.39 -13.18
CA ILE A 15 22.13 31.03 -13.60
C ILE A 15 22.56 30.18 -12.40
N ILE A 16 23.44 30.72 -11.54
CA ILE A 16 23.93 30.00 -10.36
C ILE A 16 22.76 29.68 -9.41
N LEU A 17 21.86 30.64 -9.17
CA LEU A 17 20.67 30.41 -8.34
C LEU A 17 19.73 29.38 -8.97
N GLY A 18 19.52 29.44 -10.28
CA GLY A 18 18.70 28.45 -11.00
C GLY A 18 19.28 27.04 -10.91
N VAL A 19 20.59 26.88 -11.11
CA VAL A 19 21.28 25.58 -10.96
C VAL A 19 21.21 25.08 -9.52
N PHE A 20 21.38 25.95 -8.52
CA PHE A 20 21.25 25.59 -7.11
C PHE A 20 19.85 25.10 -6.74
N VAL A 21 18.80 25.79 -7.22
CA VAL A 21 17.40 25.38 -6.96
C VAL A 21 17.08 24.04 -7.63
N LEU A 22 17.61 23.80 -8.84
CA LEU A 22 17.42 22.54 -9.55
C LEU A 22 18.18 21.38 -8.88
N TYR A 23 19.38 21.63 -8.35
CA TYR A 23 20.17 20.62 -7.63
C TYR A 23 19.69 20.38 -6.20
N SER A 24 19.13 21.39 -5.53
CA SER A 24 18.63 21.26 -4.16
C SER A 24 17.24 20.64 -4.08
N CYS A 25 16.56 20.45 -5.22
CA CYS A 25 15.29 19.73 -5.29
C CYS A 25 15.53 18.22 -5.18
N VAL A 26 16.02 17.78 -4.03
CA VAL A 26 15.94 16.38 -3.62
C VAL A 26 14.48 16.16 -3.21
N MET A 27 13.65 15.72 -4.15
CA MET A 27 12.36 15.14 -3.81
C MET A 27 12.66 13.93 -2.92
N ASP A 28 12.33 14.02 -1.63
CA ASP A 28 12.31 12.86 -0.74
C ASP A 28 11.44 11.80 -1.42
N ARG A 29 12.08 10.78 -2.01
CA ARG A 29 11.38 9.67 -2.63
C ARG A 29 10.82 8.83 -1.50
N ILE A 30 9.65 9.22 -1.02
CA ILE A 30 8.83 8.40 -0.15
C ILE A 30 8.38 7.21 -1.01
N THR A 31 9.10 6.09 -0.91
CA THR A 31 8.78 4.89 -1.67
C THR A 31 7.56 4.23 -1.03
N ALA A 32 6.41 4.32 -1.70
CA ALA A 32 5.22 3.59 -1.30
C ALA A 32 5.43 2.08 -1.53
N PHE A 33 5.00 1.26 -0.58
CA PHE A 33 4.96 -0.18 -0.75
C PHE A 33 3.66 -0.58 -1.44
N CYS A 34 3.72 -1.60 -2.30
CA CYS A 34 2.58 -2.09 -3.04
C CYS A 34 2.42 -3.59 -2.79
N ILE A 35 1.18 -4.05 -2.74
CA ILE A 35 0.85 -5.47 -2.66
C ILE A 35 -0.03 -5.80 -3.87
N ARG A 36 0.45 -6.68 -4.75
CA ARG A 36 -0.31 -7.20 -5.89
C ARG A 36 -1.11 -8.42 -5.44
N ASN A 37 -2.39 -8.43 -5.73
CA ASN A 37 -3.22 -9.62 -5.58
C ASN A 37 -3.00 -10.54 -6.80
N CYS A 38 -2.23 -11.61 -6.61
CA CYS A 38 -1.99 -12.62 -7.63
C CYS A 38 -2.96 -13.82 -7.51
N THR A 39 -4.07 -13.67 -6.79
CA THR A 39 -5.13 -14.69 -6.64
C THR A 39 -6.28 -14.40 -7.60
N ASN A 40 -7.17 -15.38 -7.78
CA ASN A 40 -8.39 -15.22 -8.56
C ASN A 40 -9.56 -14.63 -7.74
N ASP A 41 -9.38 -14.47 -6.43
CA ASP A 41 -10.37 -13.87 -5.53
C ASP A 41 -10.18 -12.36 -5.45
N THR A 42 -11.25 -11.63 -5.15
CA THR A 42 -11.12 -10.25 -4.68
C THR A 42 -10.72 -10.28 -3.21
N LEU A 43 -9.62 -9.60 -2.90
CA LEU A 43 -9.05 -9.53 -1.56
C LEU A 43 -9.19 -8.14 -0.97
N TYR A 44 -9.26 -8.13 0.36
CA TYR A 44 -9.18 -6.93 1.15
C TYR A 44 -7.91 -6.98 1.99
N ILE A 45 -6.95 -6.13 1.65
CA ILE A 45 -5.56 -6.26 2.06
C ILE A 45 -5.14 -5.08 2.94
N GLU A 46 -4.48 -5.37 4.05
CA GLU A 46 -3.84 -4.38 4.92
C GLU A 46 -2.40 -4.79 5.24
N LEU A 47 -1.48 -3.82 5.21
CA LEU A 47 -0.14 -3.96 5.75
C LEU A 47 -0.06 -3.23 7.09
N SER A 48 0.18 -3.97 8.17
CA SER A 48 0.21 -3.44 9.54
C SER A 48 1.52 -3.75 10.25
N GLU A 49 1.96 -2.84 11.13
CA GLU A 49 3.04 -3.09 12.09
C GLU A 49 2.58 -4.00 13.25
N SER A 50 1.26 -4.11 13.47
CA SER A 50 0.64 -4.90 14.54
C SER A 50 0.47 -6.37 14.15
N ASP A 51 0.85 -7.28 15.05
CA ASP A 51 0.73 -8.74 14.88
C ASP A 51 -0.70 -9.26 15.11
N THR A 52 -1.61 -8.34 15.46
CA THR A 52 -3.05 -8.51 15.48
C THR A 52 -3.74 -7.64 14.44
N LEU A 53 -4.81 -8.16 13.84
CA LEU A 53 -5.71 -7.38 12.98
C LEU A 53 -6.58 -6.49 13.89
N ASP A 54 -6.08 -5.30 14.20
CA ASP A 54 -6.73 -4.34 15.10
C ASP A 54 -7.98 -3.69 14.47
N ASN A 55 -8.51 -2.65 15.14
CA ASN A 55 -9.59 -1.84 14.61
C ASN A 55 -9.19 -1.23 13.27
N TRP A 56 -9.66 -1.86 12.20
CA TRP A 56 -9.66 -1.42 10.81
C TRP A 56 -10.39 -0.06 10.69
N ILE A 57 -9.76 1.00 11.20
CA ILE A 57 -10.30 2.36 11.37
C ILE A 57 -10.77 2.95 10.03
N TYR A 58 -10.28 2.40 8.91
CA TYR A 58 -10.59 2.88 7.56
C TYR A 58 -11.87 2.26 6.95
N TRP A 59 -12.54 1.37 7.66
CA TRP A 59 -13.72 0.62 7.21
C TRP A 59 -14.99 1.01 7.96
N SER A 60 -15.03 2.24 8.49
CA SER A 60 -16.10 2.63 9.39
C SER A 60 -17.47 2.62 8.70
N LYS A 61 -18.46 2.14 9.45
CA LYS A 61 -19.89 2.15 9.09
C LYS A 61 -20.44 3.56 8.84
N TYR A 62 -19.76 4.59 9.36
CA TYR A 62 -20.16 5.99 9.27
C TYR A 62 -19.00 6.85 8.76
N PRO A 63 -19.14 7.59 7.65
CA PRO A 63 -18.08 8.44 7.08
C PRO A 63 -17.41 9.44 8.05
N LYS A 64 -18.04 9.70 9.20
CA LYS A 64 -17.56 10.59 10.26
C LYS A 64 -16.52 9.96 11.19
N ASP A 65 -16.47 8.63 11.27
CA ASP A 65 -15.60 7.88 12.19
C ASP A 65 -14.30 7.43 11.50
N THR A 66 -14.31 7.35 10.17
CA THR A 66 -13.11 7.26 9.33
C THR A 66 -12.38 8.61 9.27
N LYS A 67 -11.05 8.61 9.42
CA LYS A 67 -10.24 9.70 8.83
C LYS A 67 -10.68 9.83 7.37
N ARG A 68 -11.10 11.04 6.95
CA ARG A 68 -11.62 11.26 5.60
C ARG A 68 -10.68 10.60 4.58
N PRO A 69 -11.21 9.82 3.63
CA PRO A 69 -10.41 9.29 2.53
C PRO A 69 -9.64 10.44 1.89
N ILE A 70 -8.38 10.18 1.55
CA ILE A 70 -7.43 11.23 1.11
C ILE A 70 -8.02 11.97 -0.12
N MET A 71 -8.78 11.26 -0.97
CA MET A 71 -9.69 11.85 -1.94
C MET A 71 -11.00 11.05 -2.07
N PRO A 72 -12.16 11.69 -2.33
CA PRO A 72 -13.44 11.00 -2.55
C PRO A 72 -13.44 10.01 -3.73
N LYS A 73 -12.54 10.23 -4.71
CA LYS A 73 -12.37 9.34 -5.87
C LYS A 73 -11.66 8.03 -5.54
N ASP A 74 -11.00 7.97 -4.39
CA ASP A 74 -10.24 6.81 -3.95
C ASP A 74 -11.08 5.92 -3.03
N THR A 75 -12.40 5.96 -3.17
CA THR A 75 -13.31 5.13 -2.39
C THR A 75 -14.15 4.22 -3.27
N THR A 76 -14.47 3.05 -2.74
CA THR A 76 -15.43 2.13 -3.32
C THR A 76 -16.50 1.78 -2.28
N TRP A 77 -17.67 1.37 -2.74
CA TRP A 77 -18.72 0.86 -1.88
C TRP A 77 -18.71 -0.67 -1.94
N ILE A 78 -18.79 -1.29 -0.78
CA ILE A 78 -18.83 -2.74 -0.63
C ILE A 78 -19.95 -3.13 0.33
N TYR A 79 -20.21 -4.42 0.43
CA TYR A 79 -21.10 -4.97 1.43
C TYR A 79 -20.29 -5.73 2.48
N ILE A 80 -20.34 -5.27 3.73
CA ILE A 80 -19.82 -5.98 4.89
C ILE A 80 -21.01 -6.54 5.64
N HIS A 81 -21.09 -7.85 5.80
CA HIS A 81 -22.25 -8.50 6.45
C HIS A 81 -23.59 -7.96 5.92
N ARG A 82 -23.71 -7.84 4.59
CA ARG A 82 -24.87 -7.28 3.87
C ARG A 82 -25.19 -5.80 4.14
N GLU A 83 -24.38 -5.09 4.93
CA GLU A 83 -24.48 -3.65 5.11
C GLU A 83 -23.57 -2.92 4.13
N LYS A 84 -24.09 -1.87 3.48
CA LYS A 84 -23.31 -1.06 2.54
C LYS A 84 -22.32 -0.18 3.31
N VAL A 85 -21.03 -0.33 3.02
CA VAL A 85 -19.94 0.43 3.64
C VAL A 85 -19.10 1.07 2.54
N VAL A 86 -18.58 2.28 2.81
CA VAL A 86 -17.62 2.96 1.93
C VAL A 86 -16.23 2.72 2.49
N ILE A 87 -15.35 2.19 1.66
CA ILE A 87 -13.96 1.91 2.01
C ILE A 87 -13.01 2.63 1.07
N ASP A 88 -11.78 2.81 1.51
CA ASP A 88 -10.70 3.32 0.67
C ASP A 88 -10.21 2.22 -0.29
N ASN A 89 -9.95 2.58 -1.54
CA ASN A 89 -9.39 1.70 -2.58
C ASN A 89 -8.01 1.16 -2.19
N PHE A 90 -7.30 1.81 -1.26
CA PHE A 90 -6.06 1.29 -0.69
C PHE A 90 -6.20 -0.04 0.04
N PHE A 91 -7.42 -0.52 0.30
CA PHE A 91 -7.65 -1.83 0.90
C PHE A 91 -8.32 -2.82 -0.05
N TYR A 92 -8.77 -2.39 -1.23
CA TYR A 92 -9.57 -3.19 -2.15
C TYR A 92 -8.73 -3.69 -3.33
N ALA A 93 -8.51 -5.00 -3.39
CA ALA A 93 -7.67 -5.63 -4.40
C ALA A 93 -8.46 -6.67 -5.22
N PRO A 94 -9.10 -6.30 -6.34
CA PRO A 94 -9.54 -7.25 -7.36
C PRO A 94 -8.41 -8.18 -7.84
N PRO A 95 -8.73 -9.28 -8.54
CA PRO A 95 -7.72 -10.13 -9.18
C PRO A 95 -6.78 -9.30 -10.06
N ASP A 96 -5.49 -9.59 -9.96
CA ASP A 96 -4.41 -8.93 -10.70
C ASP A 96 -4.28 -7.41 -10.49
N SER A 97 -4.83 -6.89 -9.40
CA SER A 97 -4.71 -5.47 -9.02
C SER A 97 -3.69 -5.25 -7.90
N MET A 98 -3.38 -3.99 -7.62
CA MET A 98 -2.45 -3.60 -6.56
C MET A 98 -3.11 -2.65 -5.57
N VAL A 99 -2.77 -2.82 -4.29
CA VAL A 99 -3.06 -1.85 -3.24
C VAL A 99 -1.77 -1.18 -2.78
N PHE A 100 -1.87 0.09 -2.42
CA PHE A 100 -0.75 0.83 -1.84
C PHE A 100 -0.83 0.76 -0.32
N ALA A 101 0.29 0.39 0.29
CA ALA A 101 0.48 0.48 1.72
C ALA A 101 1.17 1.79 2.09
N SER A 102 1.06 2.16 3.37
CA SER A 102 1.73 3.33 3.91
C SER A 102 3.24 3.24 3.62
N PRO A 103 3.87 4.31 3.14
CA PRO A 103 5.32 4.32 2.96
C PRO A 103 6.08 4.25 4.29
N TYR A 104 5.36 4.44 5.41
CA TYR A 104 5.92 4.35 6.75
C TYR A 104 5.73 2.99 7.42
N SER A 105 5.14 2.00 6.74
CA SER A 105 4.89 0.67 7.35
C SER A 105 6.16 0.04 7.95
N PHE A 106 7.33 0.27 7.34
CA PHE A 106 8.62 -0.21 7.86
C PHE A 106 9.45 0.87 8.56
N LYS A 107 8.83 1.92 9.10
CA LYS A 107 9.56 3.05 9.70
C LYS A 107 10.20 2.67 11.04
N ASN A 108 9.45 1.99 11.89
CA ASN A 108 9.87 1.67 13.26
C ASN A 108 10.20 0.18 13.44
N ASN A 109 9.73 -0.67 12.54
CA ASN A 109 9.91 -2.12 12.58
C ASN A 109 10.29 -2.64 11.19
N ASP A 110 11.27 -3.53 11.13
CA ASP A 110 11.64 -4.22 9.89
C ASP A 110 10.64 -5.32 9.51
N THR A 111 9.78 -5.70 10.45
CA THR A 111 8.74 -6.73 10.28
C THR A 111 7.36 -6.09 10.30
N CYS A 112 6.51 -6.52 9.37
CA CYS A 112 5.10 -6.16 9.25
C CYS A 112 4.26 -7.41 8.95
N TYR A 113 2.95 -7.23 8.95
CA TYR A 113 1.98 -8.28 8.73
C TYR A 113 1.03 -7.86 7.62
N ILE A 114 0.92 -8.70 6.59
CA ILE A 114 -0.11 -8.59 5.57
C ILE A 114 -1.32 -9.40 6.04
N TYR A 115 -2.44 -8.72 6.20
CA TYR A 115 -3.74 -9.35 6.41
C TYR A 115 -4.51 -9.32 5.10
N ALA A 116 -5.05 -10.47 4.69
CA ALA A 116 -5.89 -10.56 3.51
C ALA A 116 -7.21 -11.26 3.86
N ILE A 117 -8.32 -10.65 3.46
CA ILE A 117 -9.66 -11.17 3.67
C ILE A 117 -10.34 -11.36 2.33
N LYS A 118 -10.86 -12.57 2.07
CA LYS A 118 -11.58 -12.86 0.83
C LYS A 118 -12.92 -12.14 0.79
N HIS A 119 -13.36 -11.75 -0.40
CA HIS A 119 -14.60 -11.00 -0.58
C HIS A 119 -15.84 -11.69 -0.02
N TRP A 120 -15.93 -13.02 -0.18
CA TRP A 120 -17.04 -13.80 0.37
C TRP A 120 -17.09 -13.72 1.90
N VAL A 121 -15.93 -13.67 2.58
CA VAL A 121 -15.89 -13.55 4.04
C VAL A 121 -16.47 -12.21 4.48
N VAL A 122 -16.02 -11.11 3.87
CA VAL A 122 -16.49 -9.76 4.20
C VAL A 122 -17.99 -9.62 3.98
N THR A 123 -18.53 -10.20 2.90
CA THR A 123 -19.96 -10.11 2.60
C THR A 123 -20.85 -10.92 3.55
N HIS A 124 -20.32 -11.95 4.21
CA HIS A 124 -21.09 -12.87 5.05
C HIS A 124 -20.92 -12.67 6.55
N TYR A 125 -19.78 -12.15 7.00
CA TYR A 125 -19.46 -11.99 8.42
C TYR A 125 -19.27 -10.53 8.81
N SER A 126 -19.64 -10.21 10.05
CA SER A 126 -19.30 -8.92 10.65
C SER A 126 -17.78 -8.81 10.91
N LEU A 127 -17.25 -7.59 11.02
CA LEU A 127 -15.82 -7.39 11.32
C LEU A 127 -15.41 -8.03 12.65
N GLU A 128 -16.29 -8.03 13.65
CA GLU A 128 -16.05 -8.67 14.95
C GLU A 128 -15.94 -10.19 14.80
N GLU A 129 -16.80 -10.81 14.00
CA GLU A 129 -16.73 -12.24 13.71
C GLU A 129 -15.47 -12.59 12.93
N ILE A 130 -15.11 -11.79 11.92
CA ILE A 130 -13.89 -11.98 11.13
C ILE A 130 -12.66 -12.00 12.04
N ARG A 131 -12.59 -11.08 13.01
CA ARG A 131 -11.48 -11.03 13.99
C ARG A 131 -11.52 -12.20 14.96
N THR A 132 -12.66 -12.39 15.63
CA THR A 132 -12.81 -13.40 16.68
C THR A 132 -12.59 -14.81 16.15
N LYS A 133 -13.09 -15.09 14.94
CA LYS A 133 -12.95 -16.39 14.28
C LYS A 133 -11.69 -16.49 13.41
N LYS A 134 -10.88 -15.42 13.31
CA LYS A 134 -9.69 -15.33 12.47
C LYS A 134 -9.93 -15.71 11.01
N LEU A 135 -10.99 -15.18 10.42
CA LEU A 135 -11.38 -15.44 9.02
C LEU A 135 -10.56 -14.57 8.05
N TYR A 136 -9.24 -14.69 8.15
CA TYR A 136 -8.30 -13.90 7.36
C TYR A 136 -6.98 -14.66 7.26
N ASP A 137 -6.28 -14.43 6.17
CA ASP A 137 -4.90 -14.89 6.02
C ASP A 137 -3.96 -13.85 6.60
N ARG A 138 -2.91 -14.31 7.29
CA ARG A 138 -1.85 -13.44 7.83
C ARG A 138 -0.49 -13.92 7.32
N LYS A 139 0.25 -13.01 6.70
CA LYS A 139 1.65 -13.24 6.31
C LYS A 139 2.57 -12.29 7.06
N THR A 140 3.58 -12.84 7.72
CA THR A 140 4.68 -12.05 8.26
C THR A 140 5.62 -11.72 7.11
N VAL A 141 5.93 -10.43 6.94
CA VAL A 141 6.82 -9.94 5.88
C VAL A 141 7.85 -8.99 6.45
N ILE A 142 9.04 -8.99 5.87
CA ILE A 142 10.07 -8.01 6.13
C ILE A 142 10.26 -7.11 4.91
N LYS A 143 10.87 -5.93 5.10
CA LYS A 143 11.12 -4.98 4.01
C LYS A 143 11.83 -5.61 2.80
N LYS A 144 12.70 -6.59 3.01
CA LYS A 144 13.44 -7.30 1.95
C LYS A 144 12.56 -8.20 1.07
N ASP A 145 11.38 -8.57 1.54
CA ASP A 145 10.44 -9.39 0.76
C ASP A 145 9.76 -8.58 -0.35
N PHE A 146 9.89 -7.25 -0.32
CA PHE A 146 9.35 -6.35 -1.33
C PHE A 146 10.40 -6.08 -2.41
N CYS A 147 10.24 -6.70 -3.57
CA CYS A 147 11.09 -6.46 -4.73
C CYS A 147 10.67 -5.15 -5.41
N ASN A 148 11.55 -4.14 -5.47
CA ASN A 148 11.22 -2.80 -5.97
C ASN A 148 9.96 -2.21 -5.29
N SER A 149 9.85 -2.42 -3.97
CA SER A 149 8.68 -2.02 -3.16
C SER A 149 7.37 -2.73 -3.51
N LEU A 150 7.41 -3.82 -4.29
CA LEU A 150 6.26 -4.65 -4.63
C LEU A 150 6.34 -6.01 -3.93
N TYR A 151 5.23 -6.42 -3.32
CA TYR A 151 5.03 -7.77 -2.81
C TYR A 151 3.92 -8.46 -3.60
N GLU A 152 4.16 -9.69 -4.06
CA GLU A 152 3.15 -10.50 -4.75
C GLU A 152 2.42 -11.40 -3.75
N TYR A 153 1.16 -11.05 -3.46
CA TYR A 153 0.31 -11.85 -2.60
C TYR A 153 -0.28 -13.03 -3.37
N ARG A 154 -0.02 -14.23 -2.86
CA ARG A 154 -0.47 -15.53 -3.38
C ARG A 154 -1.08 -16.35 -2.25
N ASP A 155 -2.13 -17.13 -2.51
CA ASP A 155 -2.65 -18.08 -1.51
C ASP A 155 -1.56 -19.11 -1.17
N VAL A 156 -1.54 -19.58 0.08
CA VAL A 156 -0.52 -20.54 0.55
C VAL A 156 -0.49 -21.80 -0.33
N ASP A 157 -1.65 -22.24 -0.81
CA ASP A 157 -1.80 -23.42 -1.69
C ASP A 157 -1.22 -23.22 -3.10
N SER A 158 -0.96 -21.97 -3.52
CA SER A 158 -0.42 -21.64 -4.85
C SER A 158 1.11 -21.45 -4.87
N ALA A 159 1.76 -21.46 -3.71
CA ALA A 159 3.21 -21.30 -3.61
C ALA A 159 3.98 -22.62 -3.83
N GLU A 160 3.31 -23.77 -3.73
CA GLU A 160 3.94 -25.09 -3.92
C GLU A 160 4.14 -25.48 -5.39
N ASP A 161 3.49 -24.81 -6.35
CA ASP A 161 3.54 -25.22 -7.76
C ASP A 161 4.77 -24.70 -8.54
N HIS A 162 5.55 -23.79 -7.95
CA HIS A 162 6.75 -23.22 -8.60
C HIS A 162 8.08 -23.67 -8.02
N SER A 163 8.09 -24.45 -6.93
CA SER A 163 9.34 -24.99 -6.34
C SER A 163 9.83 -26.28 -7.02
N LEU A 164 9.03 -26.89 -7.90
CA LEU A 164 9.35 -28.17 -8.56
C LEU A 164 9.83 -28.07 -10.02
N VAL A 165 9.92 -26.88 -10.61
CA VAL A 165 10.29 -26.73 -12.04
C VAL A 165 11.74 -26.28 -12.26
N SER A 166 12.53 -25.97 -11.23
CA SER A 166 13.90 -25.45 -11.41
C SER A 166 15.05 -26.46 -11.20
N THR A 167 14.78 -27.77 -11.14
CA THR A 167 15.83 -28.79 -11.04
C THR A 167 15.66 -29.87 -12.10
N LYS A 168 15.89 -29.49 -13.36
CA LYS A 168 16.45 -30.36 -14.41
C LYS A 168 16.74 -29.53 -15.65
N ILE A 169 17.99 -29.11 -15.79
CA ILE A 169 18.62 -28.92 -17.10
C ILE A 169 19.97 -29.63 -16.98
N ASP A 170 20.21 -30.51 -17.96
CA ASP A 170 21.32 -31.45 -18.10
C ASP A 170 22.71 -30.80 -18.18
#